data_AF-A0A523ASD6-F1
#
_entry.id   AF-A0A523ASD6-F1
#
_cell.length_a   1.000
_cell.length_b   1.000
_cell.length_c   1.000
_cell.angle_alpha   90.00
_cell.angle_beta   90.00
_cell.angle_gamma   90.00
#
_symmetry.space_group_name_H-M   'P 1'
#
loop_
_entity.id
_entity.type
_entity.pdbx_description
1 polymer ?
#
loop_
_entity_poly.entity_id
_entity_poly.type
_entity_poly.pdbx_seq_one_letter_code
_entity_poly.pdbx_strand_id
1 'polypeptide(L)' 'LVVCNFTPVPRYGYRIGVPQGGFWREVLNSDAREYGGSGLGNLGGVWADPVPWHGRPYSLPLTLPPLGCLYLKPEG' A
#
# COMPACT_ATOMS: atom_id res chain seq x y z
N LEU A 1 -6.06 2.19 -6.16
CA LEU A 1 -6.10 1.06 -5.22
C LEU A 1 -6.33 1.63 -3.83
N VAL A 2 -7.25 1.05 -3.05
CA VAL A 2 -7.47 1.43 -1.65
C VAL A 2 -7.28 0.17 -0.79
N VAL A 3 -6.52 0.28 0.29
CA VAL A 3 -6.23 -0.82 1.22
C VAL A 3 -6.41 -0.31 2.63
N CYS A 4 -7.15 -1.03 3.47
CA CYS A 4 -7.37 -0.66 4.86
C CYS A 4 -6.98 -1.79 5.80
N ASN A 5 -6.28 -1.44 6.88
CA ASN A 5 -5.96 -2.33 7.97
C ASN A 5 -6.78 -1.93 9.20
N PHE A 6 -7.80 -2.71 9.53
CA PHE A 6 -8.69 -2.42 10.66
C PHE A 6 -8.27 -3.10 11.97
N THR A 7 -6.99 -3.47 12.09
CA THR A 7 -6.42 -3.95 13.35
C THR A 7 -5.23 -3.06 13.76
N PRO A 8 -4.92 -2.97 15.07
CA PRO A 8 -3.80 -2.14 15.55
C PRO A 8 -2.41 -2.74 15.25
N VAL A 9 -2.35 -3.89 14.57
CA VAL A 9 -1.09 -4.58 14.28
C VAL A 9 -0.63 -4.17 12.87
N PRO A 10 0.56 -3.54 12.72
CA PRO A 10 1.11 -3.22 11.41
C PRO A 10 1.45 -4.48 10.63
N ARG A 11 1.35 -4.41 9.30
CA ARG A 11 1.68 -5.55 8.42
C ARG A 11 2.75 -5.14 7.42
N TYR A 12 3.90 -5.80 7.48
CA TYR A 12 5.02 -5.54 6.57
C TYR A 12 5.00 -6.53 5.41
N GLY A 13 5.30 -6.06 4.20
CA GLY A 13 5.34 -6.89 2.99
C GLY A 13 3.99 -7.55 2.65
N TYR A 14 2.87 -6.95 3.09
CA TYR A 14 1.54 -7.47 2.82
C TYR A 14 1.21 -7.33 1.35
N ARG A 15 1.01 -8.46 0.68
CA ARG A 15 0.90 -8.50 -0.78
C ARG A 15 -0.53 -8.23 -1.26
N ILE A 16 -0.69 -7.28 -2.17
CA ILE A 16 -1.96 -6.95 -2.83
C ILE A 16 -1.81 -7.08 -4.34
N GLY A 17 -2.67 -7.88 -4.96
CA GLY A 17 -2.71 -8.02 -6.42
C GLY A 17 -3.18 -6.75 -7.13
N VAL A 18 -2.51 -6.38 -8.23
CA VAL A 18 -2.82 -5.20 -9.04
C VAL A 18 -2.77 -5.53 -10.55
N PRO A 19 -3.59 -4.85 -11.39
CA PRO A 19 -3.74 -5.23 -12.80
C PRO A 19 -2.51 -4.94 -13.67
N GLN A 20 -1.64 -4.02 -13.25
CA GLN A 20 -0.51 -3.55 -14.04
C GLN A 20 0.75 -3.39 -13.19
N GLY A 21 1.90 -3.51 -13.85
CA GLY A 21 3.21 -3.23 -13.28
C GLY A 21 3.45 -1.73 -13.09
N GLY A 22 4.71 -1.36 -12.81
CA GLY A 22 5.15 0.03 -12.66
C GLY A 22 5.08 0.54 -11.23
N PHE A 23 5.28 1.84 -11.07
CA PHE A 23 5.30 2.50 -9.76
C PHE A 23 3.88 2.88 -9.33
N TRP A 24 3.55 2.59 -8.08
CA TRP A 24 2.29 2.94 -7.44
C TRP A 24 2.57 3.95 -6.34
N ARG A 25 2.26 5.21 -6.60
CA ARG A 25 2.41 6.31 -5.66
C ARG A 25 1.38 6.21 -4.55
N GLU A 26 1.83 6.32 -3.31
CA GLU A 26 0.97 6.52 -2.13
C GLU A 26 0.45 7.96 -2.16
N VAL A 27 -0.83 8.14 -2.54
CA VAL A 27 -1.46 9.46 -2.66
C VAL A 27 -2.14 9.90 -1.38
N LEU A 28 -2.51 8.95 -0.51
CA LEU A 28 -2.99 9.22 0.83
C LEU A 28 -2.58 8.08 1.77
N ASN A 29 -2.14 8.45 2.96
CA ASN A 29 -1.92 7.56 4.07
C ASN A 29 -2.52 8.18 5.32
N SER A 30 -3.58 7.57 5.86
CA SER A 30 -4.26 8.10 7.04
C SER A 30 -3.40 8.03 8.31
N ASP A 31 -2.35 7.22 8.33
CA ASP A 31 -1.38 7.12 9.44
C ASP A 31 -0.20 8.09 9.29
N ALA A 32 -0.23 9.01 8.31
CA ALA A 32 0.78 10.05 8.20
C ALA A 32 0.83 10.93 9.46
N ARG A 33 2.04 11.41 9.81
CA ARG A 33 2.25 12.26 11.00
C ARG A 33 1.45 13.55 10.97
N GLU A 34 1.21 14.10 9.78
CA GLU A 34 0.39 15.30 9.55
C GLU A 34 -1.06 15.13 10.02
N TYR A 35 -1.55 13.89 10.08
CA TYR A 35 -2.88 13.53 10.58
C TYR A 35 -2.87 12.97 12.01
N GLY A 36 -1.71 13.02 12.70
CA GLY A 36 -1.55 12.47 14.05
C GLY A 36 -1.30 10.96 14.11
N GLY A 37 -1.03 10.31 12.96
CA GLY A 37 -0.66 8.90 12.91
C GLY A 37 0.80 8.64 13.26
N SER A 38 1.21 7.36 13.23
CA SER A 38 2.57 6.93 13.59
C SER A 38 3.63 7.33 12.55
N GLY A 39 3.21 7.60 11.32
CA GLY A 39 4.05 7.87 10.17
C GLY A 39 4.51 6.60 9.44
N LEU A 40 3.91 5.45 9.72
CA LEU A 40 4.25 4.20 9.05
C LEU A 40 3.58 4.15 7.66
N GLY A 41 4.32 3.73 6.65
CA GLY A 41 3.82 3.73 5.27
C GLY A 41 4.87 3.25 4.28
N ASN A 42 4.69 3.64 3.02
CA ASN A 42 5.51 3.15 1.90
C ASN A 42 6.49 4.18 1.34
N LEU A 43 6.86 5.20 2.13
CA LEU A 43 7.86 6.22 1.78
C LEU A 43 7.61 6.88 0.41
N GLY A 44 6.34 7.14 0.08
CA GLY A 44 5.90 7.78 -1.16
C GLY A 44 5.33 6.82 -2.21
N GLY A 45 5.62 5.53 -2.15
CA GLY A 45 5.03 4.54 -3.06
C GLY A 45 5.87 3.27 -3.20
N VAL A 46 5.38 2.33 -4.02
CA VAL A 46 6.00 1.01 -4.22
C VAL A 46 5.99 0.61 -5.68
N TRP A 47 6.99 -0.17 -6.08
CA TRP A 47 7.01 -0.83 -7.38
C TRP A 47 6.21 -2.13 -7.34
N ALA A 48 5.46 -2.41 -8.41
CA ALA A 48 4.75 -3.66 -8.58
C ALA A 48 5.68 -4.76 -9.11
N ASP A 49 5.71 -5.87 -8.39
CA ASP A 49 6.43 -7.08 -8.78
C ASP A 49 5.60 -7.88 -9.80
N PRO A 50 6.22 -8.57 -10.77
CA PRO A 50 5.56 -9.53 -11.67
C PRO A 50 5.26 -10.86 -10.95
N VAL A 51 4.66 -10.78 -9.77
CA VAL A 51 4.26 -11.91 -8.93
C VAL A 51 2.74 -11.94 -8.87
N PRO A 52 2.09 -12.97 -9.46
CA PRO A 52 0.63 -13.07 -9.46
C PRO A 52 0.06 -13.17 -8.04
N TRP A 53 -0.99 -12.40 -7.75
CA TRP A 53 -1.66 -12.41 -6.45
C TRP A 53 -3.12 -11.93 -6.59
N HIS A 54 -4.04 -12.43 -5.75
CA HIS A 54 -5.47 -12.08 -5.80
C HIS A 54 -6.09 -12.12 -7.24
N GLY A 55 -5.67 -13.08 -8.07
CA GLY A 55 -6.15 -13.21 -9.45
C GLY A 55 -5.65 -12.11 -10.41
N ARG A 56 -4.60 -11.39 -10.05
CA ARG A 56 -3.98 -10.31 -10.84
C ARG A 56 -2.54 -10.69 -11.24
N PRO A 57 -2.03 -10.18 -12.38
CA PRO A 57 -0.70 -10.54 -12.89
C PRO A 57 0.47 -9.94 -12.10
N TYR A 58 0.28 -8.78 -11.45
CA TYR A 58 1.28 -8.10 -10.64
C TYR A 58 0.82 -7.98 -9.19
N SER A 59 1.74 -7.66 -8.28
CA SER A 59 1.40 -7.38 -6.89
C SER A 59 2.33 -6.38 -6.22
N LEU A 60 1.80 -5.71 -5.19
CA LEU A 60 2.51 -4.73 -4.37
C LEU A 60 2.85 -5.33 -3.00
N PRO A 61 4.12 -5.34 -2.57
CA PRO A 61 4.50 -5.68 -1.20
C PRO A 61 4.36 -4.43 -0.30
N LEU A 62 3.18 -4.22 0.28
CA LEU A 62 2.88 -3.01 1.05
C LEU A 62 3.25 -3.13 2.52
N THR A 63 3.72 -2.03 3.09
CA THR A 63 3.67 -1.79 4.54
C THR A 63 2.32 -1.15 4.87
N LEU A 64 1.47 -1.90 5.58
CA LEU A 64 0.18 -1.41 6.06
C LEU A 64 0.34 -0.85 7.48
N PRO A 65 0.02 0.44 7.70
CA PRO A 65 0.01 1.01 9.04
C PRO A 65 -1.08 0.38 9.94
N PRO A 66 -0.93 0.49 11.27
CA PRO A 66 -1.96 0.04 12.20
C PRO A 66 -3.20 0.93 12.09
N LEU A 67 -4.41 0.34 12.09
CA LEU A 67 -5.69 1.08 12.02
C LEU A 67 -5.74 2.15 10.90
N GLY A 68 -5.06 1.92 9.77
CA GLY A 68 -4.88 2.92 8.72
C GLY A 68 -5.42 2.49 7.35
N CYS A 69 -5.70 3.48 6.50
CA CYS A 69 -6.06 3.29 5.09
C CYS A 69 -5.04 3.99 4.17
N LEU A 70 -4.64 3.26 3.14
CA LEU A 70 -3.73 3.70 2.08
C LEU A 70 -4.50 3.84 0.77
N TYR A 71 -4.24 4.91 0.05
CA TYR A 71 -4.68 5.12 -1.32
C TYR A 71 -3.46 5.17 -2.20
N LEU A 72 -3.43 4.30 -3.22
CA LEU A 72 -2.35 4.23 -4.18
C LEU A 72 -2.86 4.44 -5.60
N LYS A 73 -2.10 5.20 -6.39
CA LYS A 73 -2.37 5.46 -7.80
C LYS A 73 -1.15 4.98 -8.64
N PRO A 74 -1.35 4.24 -9.74
CA PRO A 74 -0.26 3.95 -10.64
C PRO A 74 0.24 5.24 -11.32
N GLU A 75 1.56 5.37 -11.46
CA GLU A 75 2.19 6.39 -12.30
C GLU A 75 2.36 5.79 -13.70
N GLY A 76 1.43 6.11 -14.59
CA GLY A 76 1.33 5.59 -15.95
C GLY A 76 -0.07 5.76 -16.52
#